data_AF-A0A7C3CNI5-F1
#
_entry.id   AF-A0A7C3CNI5-F1
#
_cell.length_a   1.000
_cell.length_b   1.000
_cell.length_c   1.000
_cell.angle_alpha   90.00
_cell.angle_beta   90.00
_cell.angle_gamma   90.00
#
_symmetry.space_group_name_H-M   'P 1'
#
loop_
_entity.id
_entity.type
_entity.pdbx_description
1 polymer ?
#
loop_
_entity_poly.entity_id
_entity_poly.type
_entity_poly.pdbx_seq_one_letter_code
_entity_poly.pdbx_strand_id
1 'polypeptide(L)'
;MRLILFFIGVIYSSLVLSEEARFEQTPYQEPKVLFEFYFDDPNKVGPALYWLRSYINPLTEEPYNYAPEFMDIKVIIHGTEIVTLAKKNYAKYKTAVDRMKYYSMLGVDFRVCGLAAKDFGYEMKDFQSFVKVIPSAIIEIGHWQQQGYAIIQPQIMEKKFSIDEIR
;
A
#
# COMPACT_ATOMS: atom_id res chain seq x y z
N MET A 1 59.41 -33.81 41.84
CA MET A 1 58.44 -34.45 40.93
C MET A 1 57.43 -33.39 40.48
N ARG A 2 57.46 -33.06 39.19
CA ARG A 2 56.53 -32.28 38.34
C ARG A 2 55.45 -31.40 38.98
N LEU A 3 55.62 -30.09 38.82
CA LEU A 3 54.59 -29.05 38.92
C LEU A 3 53.79 -29.04 37.60
N ILE A 4 52.50 -29.34 37.63
CA ILE A 4 51.61 -29.31 36.45
C ILE A 4 50.93 -27.94 36.42
N LEU A 5 51.34 -27.08 35.49
CA LEU A 5 50.67 -25.82 35.17
C LEU A 5 49.50 -26.10 34.23
N PHE A 6 48.26 -25.95 34.72
CA PHE A 6 47.06 -25.92 33.89
C PHE A 6 46.97 -24.56 33.18
N PHE A 7 47.29 -24.55 31.89
CA PHE A 7 47.07 -23.39 31.02
C PHE A 7 45.58 -23.33 30.66
N ILE A 8 44.82 -22.45 31.31
CA ILE A 8 43.45 -22.12 30.88
C ILE A 8 43.58 -21.22 29.65
N GLY A 9 43.38 -21.79 28.47
CA GLY A 9 43.28 -21.04 27.23
C GLY A 9 42.00 -20.21 27.23
N VAL A 10 42.12 -18.90 27.43
CA VAL A 10 41.03 -17.96 27.19
C VAL A 10 40.83 -17.86 25.68
N ILE A 11 39.81 -18.54 25.17
CA ILE A 11 39.34 -18.35 23.79
C ILE A 11 38.67 -16.97 23.77
N TYR A 12 39.42 -15.95 23.33
CA TYR A 12 38.84 -14.68 22.90
C TYR A 12 38.05 -14.96 21.62
N SER A 13 36.74 -15.22 21.76
CA SER A 13 35.81 -15.13 20.65
C SER A 13 35.74 -13.66 20.24
N SER A 14 36.50 -13.30 19.21
CA SER A 14 36.28 -12.06 18.49
C SER A 14 34.84 -12.05 18.01
N LEU A 15 34.02 -11.15 18.56
CA LEU A 15 32.74 -10.77 17.99
C LEU A 15 33.04 -10.19 16.61
N VAL A 16 32.97 -11.03 15.59
CA VAL A 16 32.93 -10.58 14.20
C VAL A 16 31.60 -9.85 14.05
N LEU A 17 31.64 -8.52 14.14
CA LEU A 17 30.56 -7.68 13.64
C LEU A 17 30.46 -7.96 12.14
N SER A 18 29.46 -8.75 11.74
CA SER A 18 29.12 -8.91 10.33
C SER A 18 28.82 -7.54 9.73
N GLU A 19 29.52 -7.19 8.65
CA GLU A 19 29.30 -5.99 7.84
C GLU A 19 28.04 -6.12 6.96
N GLU A 20 27.37 -7.27 6.99
CA GLU A 20 26.17 -7.53 6.22
C GLU A 20 24.95 -6.79 6.79
N ALA A 21 24.01 -6.44 5.90
CA ALA A 21 22.71 -5.94 6.29
C ALA A 21 21.98 -6.99 7.14
N ARG A 22 21.31 -6.54 8.20
CA ARG A 22 20.49 -7.40 9.05
C ARG A 22 19.04 -7.32 8.62
N PHE A 23 18.40 -8.48 8.52
CA PHE A 23 16.96 -8.52 8.39
C PHE A 23 16.32 -8.23 9.75
N GLU A 24 15.42 -7.25 9.79
CA GLU A 24 14.64 -6.89 10.97
C GLU A 24 13.16 -7.14 10.70
N GLN A 25 12.56 -8.03 11.48
CA GLN A 25 11.13 -8.30 11.44
C GLN A 25 10.42 -7.39 12.46
N THR A 26 10.11 -6.16 12.04
CA THR A 26 9.42 -5.18 12.88
C THR A 26 8.07 -5.70 13.38
N PRO A 27 7.71 -5.64 14.67
CA PRO A 27 6.42 -6.11 15.18
C PRO A 27 5.29 -5.11 14.86
N TYR A 28 4.87 -5.04 13.60
CA TYR A 28 3.75 -4.20 13.17
C TYR A 28 2.45 -4.55 13.93
N GLN A 29 1.52 -3.59 13.97
CA GLN A 29 0.19 -3.74 14.56
C GLN A 29 -0.88 -3.66 13.46
N GLU A 30 -2.12 -4.02 13.79
CA GLU A 30 -3.27 -3.83 12.89
C GLU A 30 -3.35 -2.36 12.43
N PRO A 31 -3.28 -2.11 11.10
CA PRO A 31 -3.16 -0.75 10.59
C PRO A 31 -4.50 -0.03 10.46
N LYS A 32 -4.43 1.29 10.66
CA LYS A 32 -5.38 2.27 10.08
C LYS A 32 -4.63 3.10 9.05
N VAL A 33 -4.98 2.95 7.79
CA VAL A 33 -4.24 3.60 6.70
C VAL A 33 -5.18 4.11 5.60
N LEU A 34 -4.82 5.26 5.06
CA LEU A 34 -5.44 5.88 3.92
C LEU A 34 -4.42 5.95 2.79
N PHE A 35 -4.76 5.37 1.64
CA PHE A 35 -4.06 5.58 0.39
C PHE A 35 -4.72 6.72 -0.38
N GLU A 36 -3.97 7.76 -0.68
CA GLU A 36 -4.43 8.87 -1.52
C GLU A 36 -4.00 8.62 -2.96
N PHE A 37 -4.98 8.32 -3.81
CA PHE A 37 -4.78 8.24 -5.26
C PHE A 37 -5.14 9.58 -5.86
N TYR A 38 -4.12 10.26 -6.37
CA TYR A 38 -4.22 11.54 -7.04
C TYR A 38 -3.21 11.57 -8.20
N PHE A 39 -3.63 11.10 -9.37
CA PHE A 39 -2.74 10.95 -10.52
C PHE A 39 -3.15 11.83 -11.70
N ASP A 40 -2.16 12.19 -12.50
CA ASP A 40 -2.24 12.92 -13.76
C ASP A 40 -2.52 12.01 -14.98
N ASP A 41 -2.30 10.71 -14.86
CA ASP A 41 -2.65 9.69 -15.86
C ASP A 41 -3.48 8.56 -15.21
N PRO A 42 -4.67 8.21 -15.75
CA PRO A 42 -5.47 7.10 -15.27
C PRO A 42 -4.74 5.75 -15.20
N ASN A 43 -3.75 5.52 -16.07
CA ASN A 43 -2.98 4.28 -16.11
C ASN A 43 -2.07 4.09 -14.87
N LYS A 44 -1.77 5.16 -14.13
CA LYS A 44 -1.00 5.10 -12.88
C LYS A 44 -1.73 4.35 -11.76
N VAL A 45 -3.04 4.14 -11.88
CA VAL A 45 -3.80 3.30 -10.93
C VAL A 45 -3.26 1.86 -10.87
N GLY A 46 -2.81 1.29 -11.98
CA GLY A 46 -2.29 -0.08 -12.02
C GLY A 46 -1.04 -0.24 -11.15
N PRO A 47 0.01 0.57 -11.39
CA PRO A 47 1.17 0.67 -10.52
C PRO A 47 0.85 1.01 -9.06
N ALA A 48 -0.08 1.93 -8.80
CA ALA A 48 -0.49 2.28 -7.44
C ALA A 48 -1.11 1.10 -6.67
N LEU A 49 -1.84 0.21 -7.35
CA LEU A 49 -2.35 -1.02 -6.73
C LEU A 49 -1.22 -1.99 -6.33
N TYR A 50 -0.01 -1.89 -6.87
CA TYR A 50 1.15 -2.62 -6.34
C TYR A 50 1.61 -2.08 -4.98
N TRP A 51 1.47 -0.78 -4.71
CA TRP A 51 1.74 -0.23 -3.39
C TRP A 51 0.76 -0.79 -2.36
N LEU A 52 -0.54 -0.81 -2.71
CA LEU A 52 -1.57 -1.40 -1.86
C LEU A 52 -1.29 -2.88 -1.56
N ARG A 53 -0.90 -3.67 -2.58
CA ARG A 53 -0.47 -5.06 -2.40
C ARG A 53 0.75 -5.18 -1.48
N SER A 54 1.78 -4.37 -1.71
CA SER A 54 3.01 -4.41 -0.92
C SER A 54 2.80 -3.97 0.53
N TYR A 55 1.67 -3.33 0.83
CA TYR A 55 1.23 -3.06 2.19
C TYR A 55 0.43 -4.22 2.80
N ILE A 56 -0.57 -4.73 2.06
CA ILE A 56 -1.48 -5.79 2.52
C ILE A 56 -0.74 -7.13 2.68
N ASN A 57 -0.04 -7.59 1.64
CA ASN A 57 0.51 -8.95 1.59
C ASN A 57 1.43 -9.27 2.77
N PRO A 58 2.45 -8.44 3.07
CA PRO A 58 3.34 -8.75 4.20
C PRO A 58 2.59 -8.83 5.52
N LEU A 59 1.53 -8.03 5.73
CA LEU A 59 0.74 -8.04 6.96
C LEU A 59 -0.18 -9.27 7.07
N THR A 60 -0.59 -9.85 5.94
CA THR A 60 -1.43 -11.05 5.91
C THR A 60 -0.65 -12.37 5.93
N GLU A 61 0.66 -12.30 5.66
CA GLU A 61 1.55 -13.46 5.62
C GLU A 61 2.24 -13.65 6.99
N GLU A 62 2.86 -14.82 7.19
CA GLU A 62 3.70 -15.09 8.36
C GLU A 62 4.82 -14.03 8.48
N PRO A 63 5.09 -13.52 9.69
CA PRO A 63 4.59 -13.94 11.00
C PRO A 63 3.35 -13.19 11.51
N TYR A 64 2.81 -12.24 10.74
CA TYR A 64 1.78 -11.32 11.24
C TYR A 64 0.38 -11.91 11.15
N ASN A 65 0.07 -12.60 10.04
CA ASN A 65 -1.20 -13.30 9.82
C ASN A 65 -2.45 -12.45 10.13
N TYR A 66 -2.40 -11.13 9.88
CA TYR A 66 -3.57 -10.29 10.09
C TYR A 66 -4.66 -10.65 9.10
N ALA A 67 -5.88 -10.84 9.59
CA ALA A 67 -7.03 -11.02 8.73
C ALA A 67 -7.33 -9.69 8.01
N PRO A 68 -7.46 -9.67 6.67
CA PRO A 68 -7.71 -8.43 5.91
C PRO A 68 -8.86 -7.59 6.44
N GLU A 69 -9.92 -8.22 6.95
CA GLU A 69 -11.10 -7.56 7.51
C GLU A 69 -10.85 -6.78 8.82
N PHE A 70 -9.75 -7.04 9.52
CA PHE A 70 -9.33 -6.30 10.72
C PHE A 70 -8.40 -5.12 10.39
N MET A 71 -7.92 -5.05 9.15
CA MET A 71 -7.16 -3.89 8.67
C MET A 71 -8.12 -2.80 8.19
N ASP A 72 -8.01 -1.59 8.73
CA ASP A 72 -8.83 -0.47 8.24
C ASP A 72 -8.09 0.31 7.16
N ILE A 73 -8.35 -0.09 5.92
CA ILE A 73 -7.69 0.44 4.73
C ILE A 73 -8.70 1.21 3.89
N LYS A 74 -8.41 2.48 3.65
CA LYS A 74 -9.20 3.35 2.77
C LYS A 74 -8.38 3.76 1.56
N VAL A 75 -9.03 3.84 0.40
CA VAL A 75 -8.42 4.40 -0.81
C VAL A 75 -9.26 5.58 -1.26
N ILE A 76 -8.72 6.79 -1.13
CA ILE A 76 -9.37 8.03 -1.56
C ILE A 76 -8.89 8.36 -2.97
N ILE A 77 -9.83 8.50 -3.90
CA ILE A 77 -9.55 8.62 -5.33
C ILE A 77 -10.10 9.94 -5.84
N HIS A 78 -9.23 10.79 -6.36
CA HIS A 78 -9.61 12.16 -6.75
C HIS A 78 -8.74 12.80 -7.84
N GLY A 79 -7.89 12.03 -8.52
CA GLY A 79 -7.19 12.47 -9.72
C GLY A 79 -7.89 12.02 -11.00
N THR A 80 -7.13 11.96 -12.09
CA THR A 80 -7.62 11.51 -13.40
C THR A 80 -8.05 10.05 -13.38
N GLU A 81 -7.52 9.24 -12.46
CA GLU A 81 -7.82 7.81 -12.32
C GLU A 81 -9.27 7.51 -11.95
N ILE A 82 -10.08 8.49 -11.54
CA ILE A 82 -11.53 8.29 -11.32
C ILE A 82 -12.22 7.75 -12.58
N VAL A 83 -11.72 8.06 -13.77
CA VAL A 83 -12.28 7.58 -15.04
C VAL A 83 -12.21 6.05 -15.14
N THR A 84 -11.27 5.41 -14.42
CA THR A 84 -11.12 3.95 -14.42
C THR A 84 -12.28 3.26 -13.70
N LEU A 85 -12.93 3.95 -12.77
CA LEU A 85 -14.04 3.43 -11.97
C LEU A 85 -15.42 3.69 -12.59
N ALA A 86 -15.51 4.41 -13.71
CA ALA A 86 -16.75 4.55 -14.44
C ALA A 86 -17.12 3.23 -15.16
N LYS A 87 -18.35 2.74 -14.98
CA LYS A 87 -18.90 1.51 -15.58
C LYS A 87 -18.68 1.45 -17.09
N LYS A 88 -18.90 2.57 -17.79
CA LYS A 88 -18.71 2.67 -19.25
C LYS A 88 -17.28 2.38 -19.70
N ASN A 89 -16.30 2.62 -18.83
CA ASN A 89 -14.87 2.42 -19.13
C ASN A 89 -14.34 1.06 -18.65
N TYR A 90 -15.20 0.20 -18.08
CA TYR A 90 -14.80 -1.07 -17.49
C TYR A 90 -13.97 -1.94 -18.45
N ALA A 91 -14.39 -2.07 -19.71
CA ALA A 91 -13.65 -2.89 -20.68
C ALA A 91 -12.20 -2.40 -20.88
N LYS A 92 -11.98 -1.08 -20.87
CA LYS A 92 -10.65 -0.47 -21.03
C LYS A 92 -9.77 -0.67 -19.80
N TYR A 93 -10.34 -0.60 -18.60
CA TYR A 93 -9.60 -0.66 -17.33
C TYR A 93 -9.85 -1.95 -16.53
N LYS A 94 -10.32 -3.01 -17.20
CA LYS A 94 -10.81 -4.24 -16.58
C LYS A 94 -9.86 -4.79 -15.52
N THR A 95 -8.58 -4.91 -15.85
CA THR A 95 -7.55 -5.43 -14.94
C THR A 95 -7.43 -4.63 -13.65
N ALA A 96 -7.45 -3.30 -13.72
CA ALA A 96 -7.38 -2.45 -12.54
C ALA A 96 -8.68 -2.52 -11.73
N VAL A 97 -9.84 -2.49 -12.40
CA VAL A 97 -11.15 -2.54 -11.75
C VAL A 97 -11.38 -3.87 -11.04
N ASP A 98 -11.05 -4.98 -11.68
CA ASP A 98 -11.18 -6.31 -11.08
C ASP A 98 -10.30 -6.46 -9.83
N ARG A 99 -9.09 -5.89 -9.88
CA ARG A 99 -8.19 -5.87 -8.74
C ARG A 99 -8.70 -5.00 -7.59
N MET A 100 -9.25 -3.82 -7.89
CA MET A 100 -9.91 -2.99 -6.87
C MET A 100 -11.13 -3.70 -6.27
N LYS A 101 -11.95 -4.36 -7.10
CA LYS A 101 -13.08 -5.16 -6.63
C LYS A 101 -12.64 -6.29 -5.72
N TYR A 102 -11.56 -7.00 -6.07
CA TYR A 102 -10.96 -8.03 -5.21
C TYR A 102 -10.54 -7.46 -3.85
N TYR A 103 -9.81 -6.34 -3.82
CA TYR A 103 -9.43 -5.71 -2.55
C TYR A 103 -10.64 -5.22 -1.76
N SER A 104 -11.69 -4.76 -2.43
CA SER A 104 -12.94 -4.38 -1.76
C SER A 104 -13.63 -5.58 -1.10
N MET A 105 -13.59 -6.76 -1.73
CA MET A 105 -14.08 -8.00 -1.11
C MET A 105 -13.26 -8.44 0.11
N LEU A 106 -12.00 -8.00 0.21
CA LEU A 106 -11.14 -8.19 1.38
C LEU A 106 -11.31 -7.11 2.47
N GLY A 107 -12.17 -6.11 2.25
CA GLY A 107 -12.45 -5.05 3.23
C GLY A 107 -11.88 -3.67 2.89
N VAL A 108 -11.12 -3.50 1.80
CA VAL A 108 -10.60 -2.19 1.40
C VAL A 108 -11.74 -1.26 0.96
N ASP A 109 -11.81 -0.07 1.55
CA ASP A 109 -12.88 0.91 1.31
C ASP A 109 -12.49 1.94 0.24
N PHE A 110 -13.02 1.77 -0.98
CA PHE A 110 -12.76 2.67 -2.11
C PHE A 110 -13.74 3.83 -2.14
N ARG A 111 -13.22 5.06 -2.09
CA ARG A 111 -14.01 6.30 -2.01
C ARG A 111 -13.59 7.28 -3.10
N VAL A 112 -14.53 7.70 -3.94
CA VAL A 112 -14.32 8.69 -5.01
C VAL A 112 -14.80 10.07 -4.57
N CYS A 113 -13.99 11.09 -4.83
CA CYS A 113 -14.33 12.49 -4.60
C CYS A 113 -15.52 12.94 -5.47
N GLY A 114 -16.58 13.42 -4.84
CA GLY A 114 -17.78 13.93 -5.50
C GLY A 114 -17.56 15.22 -6.29
N LEU A 115 -16.67 16.11 -5.83
CA LEU A 115 -16.27 17.30 -6.60
C LEU A 115 -15.56 16.89 -7.90
N ALA A 116 -14.58 15.98 -7.82
CA ALA A 116 -13.90 15.47 -9.00
C ALA A 116 -14.85 14.70 -9.93
N ALA A 117 -15.76 13.89 -9.38
CA ALA A 117 -16.80 13.23 -10.17
C ALA A 117 -17.63 14.26 -10.96
N LYS A 118 -18.07 15.35 -10.31
CA LYS A 118 -18.80 16.43 -10.97
C LYS A 118 -17.97 17.10 -12.07
N ASP A 119 -16.71 17.40 -11.81
CA ASP A 119 -15.82 18.06 -12.79
C ASP A 119 -15.60 17.21 -14.05
N PHE A 120 -15.61 15.87 -13.89
CA PHE A 120 -15.50 14.92 -15.00
C PHE A 120 -16.86 14.52 -15.61
N GLY A 121 -17.97 15.08 -15.11
CA GLY A 121 -19.32 14.81 -15.61
C GLY A 121 -19.87 13.43 -15.25
N TYR A 122 -19.48 12.88 -14.09
CA TYR A 122 -20.00 11.62 -13.56
C TYR A 122 -21.03 11.83 -12.45
N GLU A 123 -22.02 10.95 -12.42
CA GLU A 123 -22.97 10.76 -11.33
C GLU A 123 -22.64 9.50 -10.51
N MET A 124 -23.22 9.39 -9.32
CA MET A 124 -23.07 8.19 -8.47
C MET A 124 -23.42 6.88 -9.21
N LYS A 125 -24.42 6.91 -10.08
CA LYS A 125 -24.87 5.73 -10.85
C LYS A 125 -23.83 5.23 -11.85
N ASP A 126 -22.88 6.09 -12.24
CA ASP A 126 -21.87 5.78 -13.26
C ASP A 126 -20.73 4.94 -12.71
N PHE A 127 -20.49 4.94 -11.40
CA PHE A 127 -19.37 4.22 -10.79
C PHE A 127 -19.68 2.74 -10.51
N GLN A 128 -18.63 1.92 -10.41
CA GLN A 128 -18.72 0.52 -9.98
C GLN A 128 -19.42 0.39 -8.61
N SER A 129 -20.13 -0.71 -8.39
CA SER A 129 -20.97 -0.88 -7.19
C SER A 129 -20.20 -0.96 -5.87
N PHE A 130 -18.90 -1.23 -5.91
CA PHE A 130 -18.04 -1.29 -4.72
C PHE A 130 -17.46 0.09 -4.33
N VAL A 131 -17.72 1.13 -5.13
CA VAL A 131 -17.23 2.48 -4.90
C VAL A 131 -18.25 3.29 -4.12
N LYS A 132 -17.78 4.01 -3.08
CA LYS A 132 -18.56 5.05 -2.41
C LYS A 132 -18.20 6.41 -2.99
N VAL A 133 -19.19 7.26 -3.26
CA VAL A 133 -18.93 8.66 -3.62
C VAL A 133 -19.06 9.50 -2.36
N ILE A 134 -17.99 10.20 -2.00
CA ILE A 134 -17.90 11.10 -0.83
C ILE A 134 -18.02 12.57 -1.26
N PRO A 135 -18.30 13.53 -0.36
CA PRO A 135 -18.44 14.93 -0.76
C PRO A 135 -17.16 15.52 -1.37
N SER A 136 -16.00 15.31 -0.75
CA SER A 136 -14.70 15.82 -1.22
C SER A 136 -13.53 15.02 -0.65
N ALA A 137 -12.53 14.69 -1.46
CA ALA A 137 -11.34 13.98 -1.00
C ALA A 137 -10.56 14.76 0.07
N ILE A 138 -10.43 16.08 -0.07
CA ILE A 138 -9.61 16.89 0.85
C ILE A 138 -10.15 16.84 2.28
N ILE A 139 -11.47 16.94 2.45
CA ILE A 139 -12.09 16.83 3.79
C ILE A 139 -12.05 15.41 4.32
N GLU A 140 -12.10 14.41 3.44
CA GLU A 140 -12.05 12.99 3.81
C GLU A 140 -10.65 12.61 4.33
N ILE A 141 -9.60 13.06 3.64
CA ILE A 141 -8.21 12.87 4.06
C ILE A 141 -7.99 13.52 5.43
N GLY A 142 -8.39 14.79 5.59
CA GLY A 142 -8.28 15.50 6.87
C GLY A 142 -9.05 14.80 8.00
N HIS A 143 -10.26 14.31 7.72
CA HIS A 143 -11.07 13.57 8.69
C HIS A 143 -10.36 12.31 9.18
N TRP A 144 -9.89 11.45 8.26
CA TRP A 144 -9.24 10.19 8.65
C TRP A 144 -7.88 10.42 9.29
N GLN A 145 -7.12 11.41 8.84
CA GLN A 145 -5.86 11.75 9.49
C GLN A 145 -6.06 12.15 10.95
N GLN A 146 -7.10 12.93 11.26
CA GLN A 146 -7.47 13.30 12.64
C GLN A 146 -7.90 12.10 13.49
N GLN A 147 -8.34 11.01 12.86
CA GLN A 147 -8.68 9.73 13.52
C GLN A 147 -7.50 8.77 13.64
N GLY A 148 -6.28 9.24 13.36
CA GLY A 148 -5.04 8.47 13.51
C GLY A 148 -4.69 7.58 12.32
N TYR A 149 -5.26 7.83 11.14
CA TYR A 149 -4.88 7.09 9.94
C TYR A 149 -3.54 7.60 9.42
N ALA A 150 -2.62 6.68 9.15
CA ALA A 150 -1.44 6.98 8.35
C ALA A 150 -1.88 7.31 6.92
N ILE A 151 -1.26 8.31 6.29
CA ILE A 151 -1.48 8.62 4.88
C ILE A 151 -0.31 8.06 4.08
N ILE A 152 -0.63 7.27 3.08
CA ILE A 152 0.31 6.81 2.06
C ILE A 152 -0.10 7.43 0.73
N GLN A 153 0.80 8.19 0.13
CA GLN A 153 0.59 8.84 -1.18
C GLN A 153 1.51 8.17 -2.20
N PRO A 154 1.05 7.16 -2.97
CA PRO A 154 1.89 6.50 -3.95
C PRO A 154 2.45 7.50 -4.96
N GLN A 155 3.78 7.52 -5.11
CA GLN A 155 4.45 8.33 -6.13
C GLN A 155 4.82 7.41 -7.30
N ILE A 156 4.05 7.50 -8.39
CA ILE A 156 4.24 6.63 -9.55
C ILE A 156 5.23 7.29 -10.51
N MET A 157 6.44 6.74 -10.50
CA MET A 157 7.56 7.21 -11.31
C MET A 157 7.65 6.46 -12.64
N GLU A 158 8.09 7.15 -13.67
CA GLU A 158 8.44 6.54 -14.95
C GLU A 158 9.82 5.89 -14.86
N LYS A 159 9.91 4.61 -15.23
CA LYS A 159 11.16 3.85 -15.21
C LYS A 159 12.01 4.25 -16.42
N LYS A 160 13.13 4.95 -16.16
CA LYS A 160 14.07 5.41 -17.20
C LYS A 160 15.09 4.37 -17.63
N PHE A 161 15.48 3.48 -16.72
CA PHE A 161 16.49 2.45 -16.94
C PHE A 161 15.93 1.10 -16.52
N SER A 162 16.24 0.06 -17.30
CA SER A 162 16.09 -1.33 -16.92
C SER A 162 16.92 -1.67 -15.68
N ILE A 163 16.66 -2.84 -15.09
CA ILE A 163 17.42 -3.28 -13.92
C ILE A 163 18.87 -3.63 -14.32
N ASP A 164 19.05 -4.22 -15.51
CA ASP A 164 20.36 -4.63 -16.00
C ASP A 164 21.25 -3.43 -16.36
N GLU A 165 20.67 -2.29 -16.73
CA GLU A 165 21.43 -1.05 -16.99
C GLU A 165 21.99 -0.39 -15.72
N ILE A 166 21.47 -0.74 -14.53
CA ILE A 166 21.83 -0.09 -13.26
C ILE A 166 22.45 -1.05 -12.23
N ARG A 167 22.81 -2.26 -12.68
CA ARG A 167 23.56 -3.25 -11.91
C ARG A 167 24.96 -3.38 -12.48
#